data_AF-A0A6L2Q2M0-F1
#
_entry.id   AF-A0A6L2Q2M0-F1
#
_cell.length_a   1.000
_cell.length_b   1.000
_cell.length_c   1.000
_cell.angle_alpha   90.00
_cell.angle_beta   90.00
_cell.angle_gamma   90.00
#
_symmetry.space_group_name_H-M   'P 1'
#
loop_
_entity.id
_entity.type
_entity.pdbx_description
1 polymer ?
#
loop_
_entity_poly.entity_id
_entity_poly.type
_entity_poly.pdbx_seq_one_letter_code
_entity_poly.pdbx_strand_id
1 'polypeptide(L)'
;FGIGSMVYSGLEFGQHFARESDCDDTLLVLRSGTRMLLTLMQIQFMFLNNKDMKMGHYMPVARFGLMHMVATNLCEWLYVLVEETKHDIEHLSHHSHHNVSELAEHLHDNHTDISFDTTDIHRVRRSSSSYHCSRSNIVGMLVQKSSAYLFPCTIEYSLICAVTLYEMWKDIKIPPIRTTYRHSCHQTIGALRTAHNFTVDCHNAHKGLGAGILVLVFTIISLVLFLVLHDEEEYMQLAVYEVSLCEMAIYLLCGLAVLVCMLKIRRLPAGMVRYTNVWSPHQCQGTGSYPAVSTFLMLVYCYLTETNYVHTTGLDNTLLVMAQAGMYVYCIFSIIGFNYAEETDVPAGAVIEILALTQTVAQTILVLDGTSRRCKTKSDKKNKPGRQLITFLIVANAAMWMINVMQKGHAQYSPEHLKFFGVWPWTVITHVSMPLAIFYRFHSTICLFEIWKATYKIKTGH
;
A
#
# COMPACT_ATOMS: atom_id res chain seq x y z
N PHE A 1 -12.09 0.56 0.71
CA PHE A 1 -11.58 1.95 0.63
C PHE A 1 -12.70 2.97 0.52
N GLY A 2 -13.39 3.13 -0.62
CA GLY A 2 -14.46 4.15 -0.77
C GLY A 2 -15.56 4.12 0.30
N ILE A 3 -16.08 2.94 0.65
CA ILE A 3 -17.07 2.81 1.74
C ILE A 3 -16.47 3.23 3.10
N GLY A 4 -15.24 2.85 3.40
CA GLY A 4 -14.56 3.27 4.64
C GLY A 4 -14.38 4.78 4.72
N SER A 5 -14.05 5.43 3.59
CA SER A 5 -13.98 6.90 3.50
C SER A 5 -15.34 7.57 3.70
N MET A 6 -16.42 6.96 3.21
CA MET A 6 -17.78 7.44 3.47
C MET A 6 -18.17 7.25 4.94
N VAL A 7 -17.80 6.13 5.57
CA VAL A 7 -18.04 5.90 7.00
C VAL A 7 -17.33 6.97 7.82
N TYR A 8 -16.06 7.27 7.53
CA TYR A 8 -15.32 8.36 8.16
C TYR A 8 -16.04 9.71 8.00
N SER A 9 -16.40 10.07 6.77
CA SER A 9 -17.12 11.32 6.47
C SER A 9 -18.48 11.39 7.17
N GLY A 10 -19.17 10.25 7.30
CA GLY A 10 -20.45 10.13 8.00
C GLY A 10 -20.30 10.27 9.51
N LEU A 11 -19.21 9.76 10.10
CA LEU A 11 -18.89 9.94 11.52
C LEU A 11 -18.57 11.41 11.83
N GLU A 12 -17.74 12.08 11.02
CA GLU A 12 -17.48 13.52 11.15
C GLU A 12 -18.78 14.35 11.03
N PHE A 13 -19.63 13.99 10.06
CA PHE A 13 -20.92 14.64 9.87
C PHE A 13 -21.84 14.43 11.09
N GLY A 14 -21.90 13.22 11.64
CA GLY A 14 -22.69 12.90 12.83
C GLY A 14 -22.18 13.58 14.10
N GLN A 15 -20.87 13.79 14.22
CA GLN A 15 -20.26 14.49 15.36
C GLN A 15 -20.81 15.91 15.52
N HIS A 16 -21.12 16.60 14.43
CA HIS A 16 -21.69 17.94 14.48
C HIS A 16 -23.06 17.97 15.18
N PHE A 17 -23.97 17.06 14.83
CA PHE A 17 -25.31 17.00 15.45
C PHE A 17 -25.27 16.53 16.90
N ALA A 18 -24.21 15.82 17.27
CA ALA A 18 -24.01 15.32 18.62
C ALA A 18 -23.31 16.33 19.54
N ARG A 19 -22.92 17.53 19.06
CA ARG A 19 -22.16 18.53 19.84
C ARG A 19 -23.08 19.49 20.61
N GLU A 20 -22.64 19.95 21.78
CA GLU A 20 -23.34 21.03 22.51
C GLU A 20 -23.18 22.38 21.78
N SER A 21 -24.16 23.28 21.99
CA SER A 21 -24.40 24.49 21.18
C SER A 21 -23.27 25.52 21.13
N ASP A 22 -22.28 25.46 22.02
CA ASP A 22 -21.17 26.43 22.09
C ASP A 22 -20.01 26.13 21.11
N CYS A 23 -20.08 25.04 20.35
CA CYS A 23 -19.00 24.60 19.44
C CYS A 23 -19.50 24.32 18.00
N ASP A 24 -20.40 25.18 17.52
CA ASP A 24 -20.97 25.10 16.18
C ASP A 24 -19.98 25.57 15.11
N ASP A 25 -19.53 24.64 14.26
CA ASP A 25 -18.77 24.93 13.05
C ASP A 25 -19.54 24.37 11.84
N THR A 26 -20.41 25.21 11.28
CA THR A 26 -21.23 24.89 10.11
C THR A 26 -20.38 24.51 8.89
N LEU A 27 -19.12 24.96 8.83
CA LEU A 27 -18.19 24.63 7.74
C LEU A 27 -17.82 23.14 7.74
N LEU A 28 -17.75 22.52 8.92
CA LEU A 28 -17.43 21.10 9.08
C LEU A 28 -18.49 20.21 8.43
N VAL A 29 -19.78 20.54 8.63
CA VAL A 29 -20.91 19.80 8.04
C VAL A 29 -20.88 19.87 6.53
N LEU A 30 -20.67 21.07 6.00
CA LEU A 30 -20.60 21.28 4.56
C LEU A 30 -19.43 20.50 3.96
N ARG A 31 -18.27 20.51 4.62
CA ARG A 31 -17.08 19.77 4.19
C ARG A 31 -17.32 18.26 4.17
N SER A 32 -17.75 17.67 5.28
CA SER A 32 -17.95 16.22 5.36
C SER A 32 -19.12 15.74 4.49
N GLY A 33 -20.18 16.55 4.36
CA GLY A 33 -21.31 16.28 3.46
C GLY A 33 -20.92 16.33 1.98
N THR A 34 -20.17 17.35 1.54
CA THR A 34 -19.70 17.44 0.15
C THR A 34 -18.69 16.34 -0.19
N ARG A 35 -17.80 15.99 0.74
CA ARG A 35 -16.87 14.84 0.60
C ARG A 35 -17.63 13.52 0.42
N MET A 36 -18.66 13.28 1.23
CA MET A 36 -19.48 12.07 1.12
C MET A 36 -20.22 12.00 -0.22
N LEU A 37 -20.79 13.12 -0.68
CA LEU A 37 -21.47 13.21 -1.97
C LEU A 37 -20.50 12.99 -3.14
N LEU A 38 -19.32 13.63 -3.08
CA LEU A 38 -18.27 13.46 -4.07
C LEU A 38 -17.85 11.99 -4.17
N THR A 39 -17.60 11.32 -3.04
CA THR A 39 -17.22 9.90 -3.03
C THR A 39 -18.29 9.02 -3.66
N LEU A 40 -19.57 9.23 -3.33
CA LEU A 40 -20.69 8.52 -3.94
C LEU A 40 -20.76 8.71 -5.45
N MET A 41 -20.74 9.97 -5.91
CA MET A 41 -20.82 10.31 -7.33
C MET A 41 -19.61 9.82 -8.10
N GLN A 42 -18.41 9.93 -7.54
CA GLN A 42 -17.16 9.51 -8.16
C GLN A 42 -17.08 7.99 -8.34
N ILE A 43 -17.47 7.22 -7.31
CA ILE A 43 -17.55 5.76 -7.40
C ILE A 43 -18.53 5.37 -8.51
N GLN A 44 -19.72 5.96 -8.54
CA GLN A 44 -20.71 5.69 -9.58
C GLN A 44 -20.19 6.06 -10.97
N PHE A 45 -19.55 7.22 -11.11
CA PHE A 45 -18.94 7.68 -12.36
C PHE A 45 -17.90 6.69 -12.88
N MET A 46 -16.98 6.23 -12.02
CA MET A 46 -15.93 5.29 -12.38
C MET A 46 -16.50 3.94 -12.82
N PHE A 47 -17.51 3.40 -12.13
CA PHE A 47 -18.13 2.14 -12.52
C PHE A 47 -18.88 2.21 -13.85
N LEU A 48 -19.57 3.32 -14.12
CA LEU A 48 -20.37 3.49 -15.34
C LEU A 48 -19.53 3.82 -16.57
N ASN A 49 -18.38 4.49 -16.40
CA ASN A 49 -17.57 5.01 -17.50
C ASN A 49 -16.23 4.29 -17.72
N ASN A 50 -15.96 3.16 -17.06
CA ASN A 50 -14.68 2.44 -17.23
C ASN A 50 -14.44 1.81 -18.62
N LYS A 51 -15.40 1.89 -19.54
CA LYS A 51 -15.29 1.33 -20.91
C LYS A 51 -15.35 2.46 -21.93
N ASP A 52 -14.22 2.69 -22.61
CA ASP A 52 -14.06 3.52 -23.81
C ASP A 52 -14.98 4.77 -23.85
N MET A 53 -14.57 5.83 -23.14
CA MET A 53 -15.22 7.13 -23.21
C MET A 53 -15.06 7.75 -24.62
N LYS A 54 -16.03 7.49 -25.51
CA LYS A 54 -16.09 8.11 -26.84
C LYS A 54 -16.63 9.54 -26.72
N MET A 55 -15.81 10.44 -26.20
CA MET A 55 -16.12 11.87 -26.19
C MET A 55 -15.86 12.45 -27.59
N GLY A 56 -16.94 12.72 -28.33
CA GLY A 56 -16.91 13.44 -29.60
C GLY A 56 -16.55 14.92 -29.42
N HIS A 57 -17.51 15.82 -29.59
CA HIS A 57 -17.27 17.28 -29.62
C HIS A 57 -16.85 17.89 -28.26
N TYR A 58 -17.16 17.26 -27.13
CA TYR A 58 -16.90 17.78 -25.78
C TYR A 58 -15.56 17.35 -25.16
N MET A 59 -14.61 16.93 -26.01
CA MET A 59 -13.34 16.35 -25.57
C MET A 59 -12.49 17.27 -24.67
N PRO A 60 -12.35 18.59 -24.93
CA PRO A 60 -11.58 19.47 -24.04
C PRO A 60 -12.19 19.56 -22.63
N VAL A 61 -13.52 19.65 -22.54
CA VAL A 61 -14.24 19.73 -21.26
C VAL A 61 -14.08 18.44 -20.47
N ALA A 62 -14.17 17.28 -21.13
CA ALA A 62 -13.94 16.00 -20.47
C ALA A 62 -12.49 15.83 -19.99
N ARG A 63 -11.50 16.26 -20.79
CA ARG A 63 -10.09 16.23 -20.39
C ARG A 63 -9.81 17.14 -19.20
N PHE A 64 -10.36 18.36 -19.22
CA PHE A 64 -10.25 19.28 -18.10
C PHE A 64 -10.93 18.70 -16.85
N GLY A 65 -12.16 18.20 -16.98
CA GLY A 65 -12.92 17.63 -15.87
C GLY A 65 -12.20 16.45 -15.21
N LEU A 66 -11.65 15.53 -16.00
CA LEU A 66 -10.89 14.40 -15.46
C LEU A 66 -9.60 14.85 -14.77
N MET A 67 -8.83 15.78 -15.35
CA MET A 67 -7.63 16.30 -14.68
C MET A 67 -7.96 17.08 -13.41
N HIS A 68 -9.06 17.82 -13.40
CA HIS A 68 -9.56 18.48 -12.20
C HIS A 68 -9.91 17.45 -11.12
N MET A 69 -10.63 16.38 -11.46
CA MET A 69 -10.94 15.30 -10.51
C MET A 69 -9.67 14.59 -10.01
N VAL A 70 -8.66 14.38 -10.87
CA VAL A 70 -7.35 13.87 -10.44
C VAL A 70 -6.73 14.81 -9.40
N ALA A 71 -6.68 16.10 -9.68
CA ALA A 71 -6.14 17.10 -8.76
C ALA A 71 -6.92 17.13 -7.43
N THR A 72 -8.27 17.07 -7.47
CA THR A 72 -9.11 17.00 -6.27
C THR A 72 -8.75 15.80 -5.40
N ASN A 73 -8.56 14.62 -5.99
CA ASN A 73 -8.19 13.43 -5.23
C ASN A 73 -6.76 13.51 -4.65
N LEU A 74 -5.82 14.14 -5.35
CA LEU A 74 -4.48 14.38 -4.80
C LEU A 74 -4.47 15.41 -3.66
N CYS A 75 -5.28 16.46 -3.77
CA CYS A 75 -5.47 17.44 -2.69
C CYS A 75 -6.13 16.80 -1.47
N GLU A 76 -7.16 15.99 -1.68
CA GLU A 76 -7.84 15.25 -0.61
C GLU A 76 -6.89 14.24 0.06
N TRP A 77 -6.11 13.51 -0.73
CA TRP A 77 -5.06 12.63 -0.21
C TRP A 77 -4.10 13.37 0.72
N LEU A 78 -3.53 14.50 0.26
CA LEU A 78 -2.60 15.29 1.07
C LEU A 78 -3.28 15.87 2.32
N TYR A 79 -4.53 16.33 2.20
CA TYR A 79 -5.28 16.87 3.33
C TYR A 79 -5.48 15.81 4.42
N VAL A 80 -6.00 14.63 4.07
CA VAL A 80 -6.24 13.56 5.03
C VAL A 80 -4.94 13.03 5.61
N LEU A 81 -3.89 12.94 4.81
CA LEU A 81 -2.55 12.57 5.27
C LEU A 81 -2.05 13.52 6.38
N VAL A 82 -2.22 14.83 6.18
CA VAL A 82 -1.84 15.84 7.18
C VAL A 82 -2.70 15.72 8.44
N GLU A 83 -4.01 15.48 8.29
CA GLU A 83 -4.91 15.33 9.44
C GLU A 83 -4.61 14.08 10.27
N GLU A 84 -4.33 12.94 9.63
CA GLU A 84 -3.90 11.70 10.27
C GLU A 84 -2.56 11.90 11.00
N THR A 85 -1.57 12.48 10.32
CA THR A 85 -0.24 12.76 10.91
C THR A 85 -0.37 13.67 12.13
N LYS A 86 -1.20 14.71 12.05
CA LYS A 86 -1.46 15.62 13.17
C LYS A 86 -2.11 14.88 14.35
N HIS A 87 -3.10 14.05 14.08
CA HIS A 87 -3.80 13.27 15.09
C HIS A 87 -2.83 12.38 15.88
N ASP A 88 -1.95 11.69 15.18
CA ASP A 88 -0.97 10.77 15.78
C ASP A 88 0.10 11.52 16.58
N ILE A 89 0.60 12.65 16.08
CA ILE A 89 1.57 13.49 16.81
C ILE A 89 0.97 14.02 18.11
N GLU A 90 -0.28 14.52 18.07
CA GLU A 90 -0.95 15.03 19.27
C GLU A 90 -1.09 13.92 20.32
N HIS A 91 -1.54 12.73 19.92
CA HIS A 91 -1.67 11.58 20.80
C HIS A 91 -0.33 11.18 21.45
N LEU A 92 0.73 11.07 20.63
CA LEU A 92 2.08 10.73 21.11
C LEU A 92 2.67 11.80 22.03
N SER A 93 2.39 13.08 21.77
CA SER A 93 2.87 14.19 22.59
C SER A 93 2.19 14.23 23.95
N HIS A 94 0.88 13.97 24.02
CA HIS A 94 0.11 13.98 25.27
C HIS A 94 0.55 12.87 26.23
N HIS A 95 0.88 11.67 25.71
CA HIS A 95 1.43 10.60 26.54
C HIS A 95 2.79 10.98 27.16
N SER A 96 3.67 11.63 26.38
CA SER A 96 4.96 12.11 26.90
C SER A 96 4.78 13.16 27.99
N HIS A 97 3.83 14.09 27.82
CA HIS A 97 3.55 15.12 28.81
C HIS A 97 2.88 14.61 30.09
N HIS A 98 2.03 13.57 30.03
CA HIS A 98 1.40 13.01 31.22
C HIS A 98 2.43 12.38 32.17
N ASN A 99 3.37 11.62 31.61
CA ASN A 99 4.45 10.99 32.39
C ASN A 99 5.37 12.05 33.04
N VAL A 100 5.63 13.17 32.36
CA VAL A 100 6.41 14.29 32.91
C VAL A 100 5.60 15.07 33.95
N SER A 101 4.30 15.25 33.75
CA SER A 101 3.45 15.99 34.68
C SER A 101 3.22 15.20 35.98
N GLU A 102 3.06 13.87 35.91
CA GLU A 102 2.94 12.98 37.07
C GLU A 102 4.27 12.88 37.84
N LEU A 103 5.40 12.86 37.12
CA LEU A 103 6.74 12.97 37.74
C LEU A 103 6.97 14.35 38.37
N ALA A 104 6.51 15.42 37.72
CA ALA A 104 6.61 16.78 38.24
C ALA A 104 5.70 16.99 39.47
N GLU A 105 4.51 16.39 39.48
CA GLU A 105 3.58 16.41 40.61
C GLU A 105 4.15 15.62 41.81
N HIS A 106 4.84 14.51 41.56
CA HIS A 106 5.61 13.80 42.60
C HIS A 106 6.84 14.57 43.11
N LEU A 107 7.47 15.40 42.29
CA LEU A 107 8.58 16.27 42.71
C LEU A 107 8.08 17.54 43.42
N HIS A 108 6.84 17.98 43.17
CA HIS A 108 6.24 19.16 43.78
C HIS A 108 5.85 18.98 45.25
N ASP A 109 5.80 17.73 45.74
CA ASP A 109 5.60 17.41 47.15
C ASP A 109 6.82 17.77 48.04
N ASN A 110 7.93 18.19 47.42
CA ASN A 110 9.08 18.80 48.10
C ASN A 110 9.29 20.25 47.63
N HIS A 111 8.53 21.17 48.24
CA HIS A 111 8.73 22.62 48.31
C HIS A 111 9.60 23.30 47.23
N THR A 112 8.97 24.10 46.36
CA THR A 112 9.35 25.51 46.11
C THR A 112 8.31 26.20 45.23
N ASP A 113 7.81 27.36 45.67
CA ASP A 113 6.96 28.26 44.89
C ASP A 113 7.75 28.80 43.68
N ILE A 114 7.40 28.33 42.48
CA ILE A 114 7.86 28.92 41.22
C ILE A 114 6.66 29.56 40.54
N SER A 115 6.68 30.89 40.41
CA SER A 115 5.70 31.68 39.68
C SER A 115 5.70 31.30 38.19
N PHE A 116 4.73 30.49 37.77
CA PHE A 116 4.51 30.10 36.38
C PHE A 116 3.86 31.25 35.59
N ASP A 117 4.43 31.57 34.43
CA ASP A 117 4.06 32.72 33.59
C ASP A 117 2.64 32.55 33.01
N THR A 118 1.76 33.49 33.36
CA THR A 118 0.32 33.52 33.02
C THR A 118 0.03 33.51 31.51
N THR A 119 1.05 33.71 30.67
CA THR A 119 0.93 33.72 29.20
C THR A 119 0.81 32.31 28.59
N ASP A 120 1.38 31.28 29.21
CA ASP A 120 1.25 29.89 28.74
C ASP A 120 -0.11 29.27 29.10
N ILE A 121 -0.71 29.70 30.22
CA ILE A 121 -2.06 29.28 30.63
C ILE A 121 -3.11 29.71 29.59
N HIS A 122 -2.96 30.87 28.95
CA HIS A 122 -3.91 31.32 27.92
C HIS A 122 -3.80 30.58 26.58
N ARG A 123 -2.59 30.11 26.21
CA ARG A 123 -2.40 29.23 25.03
C ARG A 123 -2.90 27.81 25.30
N VAL A 124 -2.64 27.28 26.50
CA VAL A 124 -3.18 25.99 26.95
C VAL A 124 -4.71 26.03 27.07
N ARG A 125 -5.30 27.15 27.52
CA ARG A 125 -6.76 27.29 27.68
C ARG A 125 -7.53 27.46 26.35
N ARG A 126 -6.93 28.06 25.33
CA ARG A 126 -7.53 28.12 23.96
C ARG A 126 -7.38 26.81 23.19
N SER A 127 -6.27 26.10 23.43
CA SER A 127 -6.07 24.72 22.98
C SER A 127 -7.12 23.82 23.65
N SER A 128 -7.18 23.79 24.98
CA SER A 128 -8.06 22.90 25.75
C SER A 128 -9.55 23.11 25.48
N SER A 129 -10.03 24.31 25.15
CA SER A 129 -11.44 24.53 24.78
C SER A 129 -11.83 23.88 23.45
N SER A 130 -10.92 23.82 22.46
CA SER A 130 -11.15 23.13 21.19
C SER A 130 -11.09 21.61 21.35
N TYR A 131 -10.15 21.12 22.17
CA TYR A 131 -10.02 19.69 22.50
C TYR A 131 -11.17 19.17 23.38
N HIS A 132 -11.67 19.97 24.35
CA HIS A 132 -12.81 19.60 25.19
C HIS A 132 -14.09 19.38 24.37
N CYS A 133 -14.32 20.23 23.37
CA CYS A 133 -15.49 20.12 22.53
C CYS A 133 -15.47 18.94 21.56
N SER A 134 -14.30 18.38 21.23
CA SER A 134 -14.22 17.16 20.40
C SER A 134 -14.40 15.88 21.22
N ARG A 135 -14.10 15.90 22.53
CA ARG A 135 -14.20 14.73 23.43
C ARG A 135 -15.47 14.69 24.29
N SER A 136 -16.25 15.77 24.38
CA SER A 136 -17.35 15.87 25.36
C SER A 136 -18.49 14.86 25.13
N ASN A 137 -18.66 14.35 23.91
CA ASN A 137 -19.82 13.51 23.55
C ASN A 137 -19.41 12.15 22.96
N ILE A 138 -20.26 11.13 23.15
CA ILE A 138 -20.03 9.72 22.77
C ILE A 138 -19.60 9.58 21.31
N VAL A 139 -20.22 10.36 20.40
CA VAL A 139 -19.91 10.34 18.96
C VAL A 139 -18.49 10.87 18.69
N GLY A 140 -18.05 11.89 19.42
CA GLY A 140 -16.67 12.41 19.31
C GLY A 140 -15.62 11.39 19.75
N MET A 141 -15.87 10.67 20.85
CA MET A 141 -15.00 9.56 21.27
C MET A 141 -15.00 8.41 20.25
N LEU A 142 -16.15 8.10 19.65
CA LEU A 142 -16.25 7.09 18.61
C LEU A 142 -15.43 7.49 17.37
N VAL A 143 -15.54 8.74 16.91
CA VAL A 143 -14.77 9.27 15.78
C VAL A 143 -13.27 9.18 16.09
N GLN A 144 -12.85 9.64 17.27
CA GLN A 144 -11.44 9.60 17.70
C GLN A 144 -10.87 8.18 17.78
N LYS A 145 -11.63 7.20 18.27
CA LYS A 145 -11.15 5.81 18.33
C LYS A 145 -11.18 5.11 16.98
N SER A 146 -12.10 5.50 16.10
CA SER A 146 -12.28 4.86 14.79
C SER A 146 -11.39 5.47 13.70
N SER A 147 -10.96 6.73 13.87
CA SER A 147 -10.18 7.49 12.89
C SER A 147 -8.88 6.79 12.50
N ALA A 148 -8.14 6.24 13.48
CA ALA A 148 -6.90 5.48 13.25
C ALA A 148 -7.07 4.33 12.22
N TYR A 149 -8.25 3.69 12.17
CA TYR A 149 -8.54 2.62 11.22
C TYR A 149 -9.15 3.12 9.90
N LEU A 150 -9.75 4.31 9.90
CA LEU A 150 -10.50 4.86 8.77
C LEU A 150 -9.68 5.85 7.93
N PHE A 151 -8.64 6.47 8.50
CA PHE A 151 -7.70 7.33 7.76
C PHE A 151 -7.00 6.57 6.63
N PRO A 152 -6.40 5.38 6.84
CA PRO A 152 -5.82 4.60 5.76
C PRO A 152 -6.84 4.29 4.66
N CYS A 153 -8.11 4.07 5.02
CA CYS A 153 -9.16 3.80 4.04
C CYS A 153 -9.41 4.97 3.08
N THR A 154 -9.34 6.20 3.58
CA THR A 154 -9.57 7.43 2.81
C THR A 154 -8.36 7.81 1.97
N ILE A 155 -7.16 7.66 2.55
CA ILE A 155 -5.89 7.90 1.86
C ILE A 155 -5.78 6.97 0.63
N GLU A 156 -6.00 5.67 0.83
CA GLU A 156 -5.96 4.66 -0.24
C GLU A 156 -7.05 4.90 -1.30
N TYR A 157 -8.27 5.24 -0.87
CA TYR A 157 -9.36 5.56 -1.80
C TYR A 157 -8.97 6.72 -2.74
N SER A 158 -8.43 7.80 -2.19
CA SER A 158 -8.06 9.00 -2.93
C SER A 158 -6.94 8.71 -3.94
N LEU A 159 -5.93 7.92 -3.57
CA LEU A 159 -4.87 7.48 -4.48
C LEU A 159 -5.40 6.59 -5.61
N ILE A 160 -6.21 5.58 -5.30
CA ILE A 160 -6.82 4.68 -6.29
C ILE A 160 -7.66 5.48 -7.30
N CYS A 161 -8.43 6.46 -6.82
CA CYS A 161 -9.24 7.30 -7.67
C CYS A 161 -8.42 8.24 -8.55
N ALA A 162 -7.40 8.91 -8.01
CA ALA A 162 -6.50 9.76 -8.79
C ALA A 162 -5.87 8.96 -9.95
N VAL A 163 -5.39 7.75 -9.64
CA VAL A 163 -4.81 6.83 -10.63
C VAL A 163 -5.83 6.42 -11.69
N THR A 164 -7.02 5.96 -11.28
CA THR A 164 -8.03 5.46 -12.25
C THR A 164 -8.59 6.59 -13.13
N LEU A 165 -8.73 7.80 -12.59
CA LEU A 165 -9.17 8.97 -13.36
C LEU A 165 -8.09 9.42 -14.35
N TYR A 166 -6.82 9.32 -13.98
CA TYR A 166 -5.70 9.56 -14.90
C TYR A 166 -5.70 8.54 -16.05
N GLU A 167 -6.04 7.27 -15.77
CA GLU A 167 -6.23 6.24 -16.79
C GLU A 167 -7.37 6.59 -17.75
N MET A 168 -8.51 7.00 -17.22
CA MET A 168 -9.64 7.42 -18.04
C MET A 168 -9.28 8.65 -18.88
N TRP A 169 -8.45 9.55 -18.37
CA TRP A 169 -8.00 10.75 -19.08
C TRP A 169 -7.05 10.47 -20.25
N LYS A 170 -6.05 9.60 -20.06
CA LYS A 170 -5.06 9.30 -21.11
C LYS A 170 -5.68 8.51 -22.27
N ASP A 171 -6.68 7.67 -21.99
CA ASP A 171 -7.31 6.78 -22.96
C ASP A 171 -8.35 7.49 -23.85
N ILE A 172 -8.62 8.79 -23.61
CA ILE A 172 -9.48 9.59 -24.48
C ILE A 172 -8.79 9.82 -25.82
N LYS A 173 -9.18 9.01 -26.81
CA LYS A 173 -8.72 9.10 -28.19
C LYS A 173 -9.23 10.39 -28.81
N ILE A 174 -8.30 11.17 -29.38
CA ILE A 174 -8.66 12.27 -30.28
C ILE A 174 -9.31 11.62 -31.51
N PRO A 175 -10.55 11.97 -31.89
CA PRO A 175 -11.11 11.47 -33.15
C PRO A 175 -10.16 11.91 -34.29
N PRO A 176 -9.76 11.00 -35.19
CA PRO A 176 -8.90 11.38 -36.30
C PRO A 176 -9.56 12.51 -37.07
N ILE A 177 -8.81 13.59 -37.33
CA ILE A 177 -9.21 14.64 -38.26
C ILE A 177 -9.54 13.93 -39.57
N ARG A 178 -10.78 14.10 -40.06
CA ARG A 178 -11.23 13.51 -41.33
C ARG A 178 -10.37 14.02 -42.48
N THR A 179 -9.31 13.30 -42.81
CA THR A 179 -8.79 13.26 -44.18
C THR A 179 -9.35 12.00 -44.83
N THR A 180 -10.19 12.24 -45.83
CA THR A 180 -10.84 11.21 -46.64
C THR A 180 -9.77 10.42 -47.39
N TYR A 181 -9.31 9.30 -46.84
CA TYR A 181 -8.68 8.24 -47.62
C TYR A 181 -9.33 6.91 -47.26
N ARG A 182 -10.16 6.41 -48.19
CA ARG A 182 -10.62 5.04 -48.22
C ARG A 182 -9.39 4.14 -48.37
N HIS A 183 -9.01 3.44 -47.31
CA HIS A 183 -8.36 2.14 -47.45
C HIS A 183 -9.15 1.11 -46.64
N SER A 184 -9.78 0.22 -47.40
CA SER A 184 -10.40 -1.00 -46.91
C SER A 184 -9.30 -1.92 -46.39
N CYS A 185 -9.35 -2.31 -45.12
CA CYS A 185 -8.71 -3.53 -44.66
C CYS A 185 -9.48 -4.13 -43.49
N HIS A 186 -9.84 -5.38 -43.68
CA HIS A 186 -10.56 -6.28 -42.80
C HIS A 186 -9.85 -6.39 -41.44
N GLN A 187 -10.42 -5.82 -40.37
CA GLN A 187 -10.13 -6.27 -39.00
C GLN A 187 -11.33 -7.03 -38.48
N THR A 188 -11.21 -8.34 -38.58
CA THR A 188 -12.19 -9.32 -38.19
C THR A 188 -12.49 -9.23 -36.70
N ILE A 189 -13.76 -8.96 -36.43
CA ILE A 189 -14.55 -9.27 -35.24
C ILE A 189 -14.00 -10.49 -34.49
N GLY A 190 -13.60 -10.29 -33.22
CA GLY A 190 -13.10 -11.38 -32.39
C GLY A 190 -12.87 -11.05 -30.91
N ALA A 191 -13.67 -10.18 -30.28
CA ALA A 191 -13.63 -10.02 -28.82
C ALA A 191 -14.95 -9.57 -28.18
N LEU A 192 -16.09 -9.69 -28.88
CA LEU A 192 -17.41 -9.46 -28.28
C LEU A 192 -18.33 -10.65 -28.57
N ARG A 193 -18.13 -11.72 -27.79
CA ARG A 193 -19.16 -12.64 -27.27
C ARG A 193 -18.49 -13.93 -26.82
N THR A 194 -18.09 -13.97 -25.56
CA THR A 194 -18.67 -14.95 -24.65
C THR A 194 -18.45 -14.42 -23.24
N ALA A 195 -19.55 -14.16 -22.52
CA ALA A 195 -19.60 -14.52 -21.12
C ALA A 195 -19.44 -16.05 -21.07
N HIS A 196 -18.25 -16.54 -21.39
CA HIS A 196 -17.90 -17.91 -21.10
C HIS A 196 -17.77 -17.89 -19.60
N ASN A 197 -18.66 -18.63 -18.93
CA ASN A 197 -18.61 -18.93 -17.51
C ASN A 197 -17.18 -18.77 -17.00
N PHE A 198 -16.97 -17.74 -16.17
CA PHE A 198 -15.71 -17.52 -15.48
C PHE A 198 -15.53 -18.69 -14.50
N THR A 199 -15.14 -19.84 -15.03
CA THR A 199 -14.84 -21.03 -14.25
C THR A 199 -13.43 -20.85 -13.73
N VAL A 200 -13.33 -20.49 -12.46
CA VAL A 200 -12.08 -20.48 -11.70
C VAL A 200 -11.61 -21.93 -11.61
N ASP A 201 -10.75 -22.35 -12.55
CA ASP A 201 -10.16 -23.70 -12.51
C ASP A 201 -9.14 -23.79 -11.38
N CYS A 202 -9.61 -24.09 -10.17
CA CYS A 202 -8.79 -24.36 -8.98
C CYS A 202 -7.99 -25.67 -9.07
N HIS A 203 -8.25 -26.49 -10.08
CA HIS A 203 -7.47 -27.69 -10.36
C HIS A 203 -6.01 -27.30 -10.62
N ASN A 204 -5.10 -27.81 -9.78
CA ASN A 204 -3.69 -27.47 -9.64
C ASN A 204 -3.33 -26.16 -8.89
N ALA A 205 -4.27 -25.45 -8.26
CA ALA A 205 -4.00 -24.26 -7.43
C ALA A 205 -4.23 -24.47 -5.92
N HIS A 206 -5.01 -25.49 -5.54
CA HIS A 206 -5.47 -25.72 -4.15
C HIS A 206 -4.35 -25.81 -3.10
N LYS A 207 -3.18 -26.41 -3.41
CA LYS A 207 -2.06 -26.48 -2.45
C LYS A 207 -1.49 -25.10 -2.12
N GLY A 208 -1.35 -24.25 -3.14
CA GLY A 208 -0.87 -22.87 -2.97
C GLY A 208 -1.89 -22.02 -2.22
N LEU A 209 -3.17 -22.18 -2.54
CA LEU A 209 -4.26 -21.51 -1.83
C LEU A 209 -4.29 -21.92 -0.35
N GLY A 210 -4.25 -23.22 -0.05
CA GLY A 210 -4.24 -23.72 1.33
C GLY A 210 -3.04 -23.23 2.13
N ALA A 211 -1.82 -23.31 1.57
CA ALA A 211 -0.62 -22.76 2.21
C ALA A 211 -0.71 -21.25 2.45
N GLY A 212 -1.28 -20.51 1.49
CA GLY A 212 -1.47 -19.06 1.62
C GLY A 212 -2.47 -18.70 2.71
N ILE A 213 -3.58 -19.44 2.81
CA ILE A 213 -4.57 -19.26 3.87
C ILE A 213 -3.96 -19.57 5.24
N LEU A 214 -3.13 -20.61 5.36
CA LEU A 214 -2.43 -20.91 6.62
C LEU A 214 -1.52 -19.76 7.05
N VAL A 215 -0.73 -19.20 6.13
CA VAL A 215 0.10 -18.03 6.41
C VAL A 215 -0.76 -16.83 6.83
N LEU A 216 -1.84 -16.56 6.10
CA LEU A 216 -2.76 -15.46 6.44
C LEU A 216 -3.38 -15.62 7.84
N VAL A 217 -3.85 -16.82 8.19
CA VAL A 217 -4.42 -17.10 9.51
C VAL A 217 -3.37 -16.92 10.60
N PHE A 218 -2.16 -17.44 10.40
CA PHE A 218 -1.07 -17.29 11.36
C PHE A 218 -0.69 -15.82 11.55
N THR A 219 -0.61 -15.04 10.48
CA THR A 219 -0.35 -13.60 10.55
C THR A 219 -1.47 -12.85 11.26
N ILE A 220 -2.74 -13.21 11.03
CA ILE A 220 -3.87 -12.60 11.76
C ILE A 220 -3.76 -12.90 13.26
N ILE A 221 -3.44 -14.15 13.64
CA ILE A 221 -3.26 -14.51 15.06
C ILE A 221 -2.11 -13.71 15.68
N SER A 222 -0.96 -13.62 15.01
CA SER A 222 0.18 -12.82 15.45
C SER A 222 -0.18 -11.34 15.62
N LEU A 223 -0.86 -10.73 14.64
CA LEU A 223 -1.32 -9.34 14.74
C LEU A 223 -2.31 -9.12 15.89
N VAL A 224 -3.25 -10.04 16.13
CA VAL A 224 -4.18 -9.93 17.26
C VAL A 224 -3.42 -10.01 18.58
N LEU A 225 -2.47 -10.94 18.72
CA LEU A 225 -1.63 -11.05 19.92
C LEU A 225 -0.82 -9.77 20.13
N PHE A 226 -0.19 -9.26 19.09
CA PHE A 226 0.56 -8.00 19.13
C PHE A 226 -0.33 -6.84 19.60
N LEU A 227 -1.49 -6.64 18.98
CA LEU A 227 -2.38 -5.53 19.29
C LEU A 227 -2.94 -5.57 20.72
N VAL A 228 -3.10 -6.77 21.30
CA VAL A 228 -3.59 -6.93 22.67
C VAL A 228 -2.47 -6.80 23.70
N LEU A 229 -1.29 -7.34 23.42
CA LEU A 229 -0.19 -7.42 24.38
C LEU A 229 0.74 -6.20 24.36
N HIS A 230 0.76 -5.43 23.27
CA HIS A 230 1.66 -4.28 23.14
C HIS A 230 1.37 -3.17 24.18
N ASP A 231 0.11 -3.02 24.60
CA ASP A 231 -0.29 -1.99 25.56
C ASP A 231 0.08 -2.34 27.01
N GLU A 232 0.45 -3.59 27.28
CA GLU A 232 0.87 -4.06 28.60
C GLU A 232 2.41 -4.03 28.73
N GLU A 233 2.94 -3.19 29.63
CA GLU A 233 4.40 -2.98 29.77
C GLU A 233 5.18 -4.27 30.03
N GLU A 234 4.60 -5.23 30.77
CA GLU A 234 5.21 -6.53 31.05
C GLU A 234 5.36 -7.39 29.78
N TYR A 235 4.45 -7.28 28.82
CA TYR A 235 4.39 -8.12 27.63
C TYR A 235 4.82 -7.43 26.34
N MET A 236 5.06 -6.11 26.36
CA MET A 236 5.41 -5.32 25.18
C MET A 236 6.60 -5.90 24.40
N GLN A 237 7.70 -6.26 25.08
CA GLN A 237 8.88 -6.83 24.41
C GLN A 237 8.60 -8.20 23.78
N LEU A 238 7.80 -9.03 24.46
CA LEU A 238 7.39 -10.34 23.95
C LEU A 238 6.50 -10.19 22.70
N ALA A 239 5.58 -9.23 22.72
CA ALA A 239 4.72 -8.91 21.58
C ALA A 239 5.53 -8.45 20.37
N VAL A 240 6.48 -7.53 20.56
CA VAL A 240 7.37 -7.04 19.50
C VAL A 240 8.24 -8.17 18.93
N TYR A 241 8.77 -9.04 19.79
CA TYR A 241 9.56 -10.19 19.36
C TYR A 241 8.74 -11.19 18.53
N GLU A 242 7.52 -11.52 18.98
CA GLU A 242 6.61 -12.45 18.31
C GLU A 242 6.27 -11.98 16.90
N VAL A 243 5.83 -10.72 16.76
CA VAL A 243 5.43 -10.18 15.46
C VAL A 243 6.65 -10.02 14.53
N SER A 244 7.81 -9.67 15.07
CA SER A 244 9.07 -9.59 14.30
C SER A 244 9.48 -10.95 13.76
N LEU A 245 9.30 -12.03 14.55
CA LEU A 245 9.56 -13.39 14.10
C LEU A 245 8.58 -13.81 12.99
N CYS A 246 7.30 -13.47 13.14
CA CYS A 246 6.28 -13.71 12.12
C CYS A 246 6.62 -12.96 10.82
N GLU A 247 7.03 -11.69 10.91
CA GLU A 247 7.41 -10.85 9.77
C GLU A 247 8.66 -11.38 9.05
N MET A 248 9.69 -11.78 9.81
CA MET A 248 10.88 -12.41 9.23
C MET A 248 10.52 -13.71 8.49
N ALA A 249 9.70 -14.56 9.10
CA ALA A 249 9.28 -15.82 8.51
C ALA A 249 8.48 -15.62 7.21
N ILE A 250 7.53 -14.67 7.18
CA ILE A 250 6.73 -14.40 5.99
C ILE A 250 7.58 -13.86 4.84
N TYR A 251 8.55 -12.97 5.09
CA TYR A 251 9.43 -12.47 4.02
C TYR A 251 10.38 -13.54 3.49
N LEU A 252 10.92 -14.43 4.33
CA LEU A 252 11.74 -15.55 3.87
C LEU A 252 10.94 -16.53 3.03
N LEU A 253 9.74 -16.91 3.48
CA LEU A 253 8.84 -17.81 2.75
C LEU A 253 8.40 -17.20 1.42
N CYS A 254 8.00 -15.93 1.42
CA CYS A 254 7.60 -15.23 0.21
C CYS A 254 8.77 -14.99 -0.75
N GLY A 255 9.95 -14.64 -0.23
CA GLY A 255 11.17 -14.50 -1.02
C GLY A 255 11.53 -15.80 -1.74
N LEU A 256 11.54 -16.93 -1.01
CA LEU A 256 11.75 -18.25 -1.61
C LEU A 256 10.67 -18.59 -2.65
N ALA A 257 9.40 -18.33 -2.35
CA ALA A 257 8.31 -18.58 -3.28
C ALA A 257 8.45 -17.76 -4.57
N VAL A 258 8.82 -16.47 -4.46
CA VAL A 258 9.10 -15.59 -5.60
C VAL A 258 10.25 -16.15 -6.44
N LEU A 259 11.37 -16.53 -5.80
CA LEU A 259 12.54 -17.09 -6.49
C LEU A 259 12.19 -18.38 -7.25
N VAL A 260 11.54 -19.34 -6.60
CA VAL A 260 11.13 -20.60 -7.24
C VAL A 260 10.09 -20.33 -8.34
N CYS A 261 9.23 -19.32 -8.17
CA CYS A 261 8.24 -18.93 -9.16
C CYS A 261 8.92 -18.36 -10.41
N MET A 262 9.88 -17.45 -10.26
CA MET A 262 10.69 -16.91 -11.37
C MET A 262 11.34 -18.04 -12.17
N LEU A 263 11.98 -19.01 -11.49
CA LEU A 263 12.61 -20.16 -12.14
C LEU A 263 11.62 -21.06 -12.90
N LYS A 264 10.41 -21.27 -12.36
CA LYS A 264 9.37 -22.09 -13.03
C LYS A 264 8.73 -21.38 -14.21
N ILE A 265 8.40 -20.10 -14.04
CA ILE A 265 7.76 -19.26 -15.06
C ILE A 265 8.71 -18.95 -16.21
N ARG A 266 10.03 -18.93 -15.95
CA ARG A 266 11.06 -18.74 -16.96
C ARG A 266 11.04 -19.77 -18.10
N ARG A 267 10.49 -20.97 -17.85
CA ARG A 267 10.30 -22.01 -18.88
C ARG A 267 9.27 -21.61 -19.95
N LEU A 268 8.40 -20.66 -19.64
CA LEU A 268 7.41 -20.16 -20.58
C LEU A 268 8.04 -19.09 -21.49
N PRO A 269 7.76 -19.12 -22.80
CA PRO A 269 8.27 -18.12 -23.72
C PRO A 269 7.64 -16.75 -23.43
N ALA A 270 8.47 -15.70 -23.46
CA ALA A 270 8.00 -14.33 -23.43
C ALA A 270 7.27 -13.96 -24.74
N GLY A 271 6.24 -13.12 -24.65
CA GLY A 271 5.66 -12.44 -25.81
C GLY A 271 6.70 -11.49 -26.40
N MET A 272 7.01 -11.63 -27.68
CA MET A 272 8.18 -11.02 -28.30
C MET A 272 7.99 -9.53 -28.63
N VAL A 273 8.88 -8.66 -28.12
CA VAL A 273 9.46 -7.53 -28.86
C VAL A 273 10.96 -7.75 -28.87
N ARG A 274 11.53 -8.05 -30.04
CA ARG A 274 12.97 -8.28 -30.26
C ARG A 274 13.68 -6.94 -30.43
N TYR A 275 14.75 -6.71 -29.68
CA TYR A 275 15.87 -5.88 -30.14
C TYR A 275 17.20 -6.62 -29.96
N THR A 276 18.15 -6.26 -30.80
CA THR A 276 19.43 -6.93 -31.05
C THR A 276 20.39 -6.86 -29.86
N ASN A 277 21.10 -7.98 -29.67
CA ASN A 277 22.14 -8.23 -28.68
C ASN A 277 23.13 -7.07 -28.49
N VAL A 278 23.36 -6.65 -27.24
CA VAL A 278 24.56 -5.86 -26.86
C VAL A 278 25.32 -6.45 -25.65
N TRP A 279 24.77 -7.39 -24.89
CA TRP A 279 25.47 -7.89 -23.69
C TRP A 279 25.61 -9.42 -23.66
N SER A 280 26.87 -9.86 -23.57
CA SER A 280 27.32 -11.25 -23.50
C SER A 280 27.18 -11.79 -22.06
N PRO A 281 26.68 -13.02 -21.84
CA PRO A 281 26.35 -13.57 -20.52
C PRO A 281 27.54 -14.24 -19.78
N HIS A 282 28.77 -13.73 -19.93
CA HIS A 282 29.97 -14.41 -19.40
C HIS A 282 30.38 -14.05 -17.95
N GLN A 283 29.48 -13.54 -17.10
CA GLN A 283 29.90 -13.03 -15.78
C GLN A 283 28.97 -13.36 -14.60
N CYS A 284 28.51 -14.61 -14.51
CA CYS A 284 27.91 -15.16 -13.28
C CYS A 284 28.65 -16.44 -12.83
N GLN A 285 29.97 -16.37 -12.64
CA GLN A 285 30.78 -17.41 -12.00
C GLN A 285 31.60 -16.78 -10.87
N GLY A 286 30.96 -16.53 -9.73
CA GLY A 286 31.61 -16.18 -8.48
C GLY A 286 31.14 -17.15 -7.40
N THR A 287 31.91 -18.20 -7.14
CA THR A 287 31.68 -19.16 -6.04
C THR A 287 32.28 -18.60 -4.75
N GLY A 288 31.54 -17.73 -4.08
CA GLY A 288 31.80 -17.32 -2.70
C GLY A 288 30.63 -17.71 -1.80
N SER A 289 30.90 -18.11 -0.56
CA SER A 289 29.88 -18.27 0.47
C SER A 289 29.41 -16.90 0.92
N TYR A 290 28.38 -16.37 0.28
CA TYR A 290 27.75 -15.13 0.68
C TYR A 290 26.58 -15.39 1.63
N PRO A 291 26.24 -14.46 2.55
CA PRO A 291 25.02 -14.56 3.34
C PRO A 291 23.78 -14.74 2.45
N ALA A 292 22.73 -15.35 2.99
CA ALA A 292 21.52 -15.75 2.25
C ALA A 292 20.88 -14.60 1.43
N VAL A 293 20.97 -13.36 1.93
CA VAL A 293 20.50 -12.15 1.22
C VAL A 293 21.34 -11.85 -0.02
N SER A 294 22.67 -11.96 0.08
CA SER A 294 23.56 -11.68 -1.04
C SER A 294 23.49 -12.75 -2.12
N THR A 295 23.29 -14.02 -1.76
CA THR A 295 23.02 -15.09 -2.75
C THR A 295 21.68 -14.86 -3.46
N PHE A 296 20.63 -14.44 -2.74
CA PHE A 296 19.35 -14.07 -3.35
C PHE A 296 19.49 -12.89 -4.32
N LEU A 297 20.17 -11.81 -3.92
CA LEU A 297 20.40 -10.64 -4.77
C LEU A 297 21.21 -10.98 -6.01
N MET A 298 22.20 -11.88 -5.91
CA MET A 298 22.94 -12.39 -7.07
C MET A 298 22.04 -13.18 -8.04
N LEU A 299 21.11 -14.00 -7.53
CA LEU A 299 20.14 -14.71 -8.37
C LEU A 299 19.18 -13.75 -9.08
N VAL A 300 18.74 -12.71 -8.39
CA VAL A 300 17.92 -11.62 -8.97
C VAL A 300 18.73 -10.85 -10.02
N TYR A 301 19.99 -10.52 -9.74
CA TYR A 301 20.88 -9.83 -10.66
C TYR A 301 21.16 -10.67 -11.93
N CYS A 302 21.52 -11.95 -11.78
CA CYS A 302 21.72 -12.84 -12.94
C CYS A 302 20.40 -13.04 -13.74
N TYR A 303 19.24 -12.97 -13.08
CA TYR A 303 17.95 -12.98 -13.77
C TYR A 303 17.70 -11.69 -14.57
N LEU A 304 18.04 -10.52 -14.00
CA LEU A 304 17.94 -9.22 -14.67
C LEU A 304 18.87 -9.13 -15.89
N THR A 305 20.13 -9.57 -15.77
CA THR A 305 21.11 -9.47 -16.86
C THR A 305 20.76 -10.34 -18.07
N GLU A 306 20.05 -11.45 -17.84
CA GLU A 306 19.63 -12.35 -18.92
C GLU A 306 18.31 -11.93 -19.58
N THR A 307 17.53 -11.07 -18.91
CA THR A 307 16.27 -10.53 -19.41
C THR A 307 16.52 -9.14 -20.02
N ASN A 308 16.97 -9.08 -21.28
CA ASN A 308 17.09 -7.83 -22.07
C ASN A 308 15.71 -7.16 -22.26
N TYR A 309 15.23 -6.43 -21.25
CA TYR A 309 13.88 -5.86 -21.24
C TYR A 309 13.90 -4.33 -21.29
N VAL A 310 13.47 -3.79 -22.43
CA VAL A 310 12.79 -2.49 -22.48
C VAL A 310 11.31 -2.81 -22.66
N HIS A 311 10.55 -2.77 -21.57
CA HIS A 311 9.11 -2.90 -21.65
C HIS A 311 8.57 -1.58 -22.21
N THR A 312 7.67 -1.62 -23.19
CA THR A 312 6.63 -0.59 -23.27
C THR A 312 5.80 -0.78 -22.00
N THR A 313 6.14 -0.07 -20.93
CA THR A 313 5.50 -0.24 -19.62
C THR A 313 4.02 0.07 -19.79
N GLY A 314 3.18 -0.97 -19.75
CA GLY A 314 1.77 -0.78 -19.46
C GLY A 314 1.66 -0.05 -18.13
N LEU A 315 0.65 0.79 -17.97
CA LEU A 315 0.60 1.67 -16.81
C LEU A 315 0.47 0.91 -15.48
N ASP A 316 -0.10 -0.30 -15.47
CA ASP A 316 -0.05 -1.20 -14.29
C ASP A 316 1.39 -1.39 -13.78
N ASN A 317 2.37 -1.48 -14.68
CA ASN A 317 3.78 -1.61 -14.33
C ASN A 317 4.36 -0.28 -13.83
N THR A 318 3.94 0.85 -14.40
CA THR A 318 4.36 2.18 -13.94
C THR A 318 3.82 2.48 -12.53
N LEU A 319 2.55 2.18 -12.26
CA LEU A 319 1.95 2.31 -10.94
C LEU A 319 2.64 1.45 -9.91
N LEU A 320 2.95 0.19 -10.28
CA LEU A 320 3.66 -0.73 -9.40
C LEU A 320 5.02 -0.15 -8.96
N VAL A 321 5.78 0.42 -9.91
CA VAL A 321 7.09 1.02 -9.62
C VAL A 321 6.97 2.30 -8.80
N MET A 322 5.97 3.15 -9.08
CA MET A 322 5.73 4.37 -8.28
C MET A 322 5.33 4.03 -6.84
N ALA A 323 4.43 3.05 -6.64
CA ALA A 323 4.02 2.59 -5.32
C ALA A 323 5.19 2.01 -4.51
N GLN A 324 6.12 1.33 -5.20
CA GLN A 324 7.31 0.76 -4.58
C GLN A 324 8.25 1.81 -3.97
N ALA A 325 8.18 3.07 -4.38
CA ALA A 325 8.94 4.15 -3.76
C ALA A 325 8.62 4.29 -2.26
N GLY A 326 7.36 4.08 -1.85
CA GLY A 326 6.95 4.08 -0.44
C GLY A 326 7.66 3.01 0.38
N MET A 327 7.69 1.78 -0.13
CA MET A 327 8.43 0.67 0.51
C MET A 327 9.91 1.02 0.68
N TYR A 328 10.54 1.64 -0.32
CA TYR A 328 11.95 2.02 -0.24
C TYR A 328 12.21 3.09 0.79
N VAL A 329 11.41 4.18 0.79
CA VAL A 329 11.55 5.26 1.76
C VAL A 329 11.43 4.70 3.17
N TYR A 330 10.37 3.94 3.46
CA TYR A 330 10.17 3.39 4.80
C TYR A 330 11.33 2.47 5.23
N CYS A 331 11.68 1.48 4.42
CA CYS A 331 12.70 0.52 4.79
C CYS A 331 14.09 1.17 4.94
N ILE A 332 14.46 2.14 4.09
CA ILE A 332 15.76 2.82 4.19
C ILE A 332 15.85 3.61 5.49
N PHE A 333 14.84 4.41 5.83
CA PHE A 333 14.83 5.15 7.10
C PHE A 333 14.75 4.22 8.31
N SER A 334 14.01 3.11 8.22
CA SER A 334 13.96 2.10 9.28
C SER A 334 15.30 1.43 9.50
N ILE A 335 16.03 1.07 8.43
CA ILE A 335 17.38 0.49 8.51
C ILE A 335 18.33 1.48 9.17
N ILE A 336 18.30 2.76 8.77
CA ILE A 336 19.10 3.81 9.40
C ILE A 336 18.75 3.89 10.88
N GLY A 337 17.46 3.97 11.23
CA GLY A 337 17.01 4.04 12.61
C GLY A 337 17.52 2.86 13.44
N PHE A 338 17.42 1.64 12.94
CA PHE A 338 17.91 0.47 13.65
C PHE A 338 19.44 0.48 13.83
N ASN A 339 20.22 0.79 12.79
CA ASN A 339 21.69 0.76 12.88
C ASN A 339 22.28 1.82 13.82
N TYR A 340 21.54 2.89 14.12
CA TYR A 340 22.02 3.99 14.93
C TYR A 340 21.28 4.14 16.27
N ALA A 341 20.22 3.37 16.54
CA ALA A 341 19.48 3.42 17.80
C ALA A 341 20.13 2.61 18.94
N GLU A 342 20.89 1.54 18.65
CA GLU A 342 21.58 0.73 19.66
C GLU A 342 23.04 0.44 19.29
N GLU A 343 23.92 0.46 20.30
CA GLU A 343 25.38 0.27 20.23
C GLU A 343 25.82 -1.21 20.10
N THR A 344 24.95 -2.12 19.61
CA THR A 344 25.23 -3.58 19.53
C THR A 344 25.14 -4.19 18.13
N ASP A 345 25.78 -5.35 18.00
CA ASP A 345 25.99 -6.17 16.79
C ASP A 345 24.68 -6.46 16.02
N VAL A 346 24.45 -5.71 14.93
CA VAL A 346 23.34 -5.78 13.96
C VAL A 346 21.93 -6.04 14.55
N PRO A 347 21.12 -4.98 14.76
CA PRO A 347 19.77 -5.11 15.28
C PRO A 347 18.88 -5.96 14.37
N ALA A 348 18.19 -6.95 14.93
CA ALA A 348 17.32 -7.88 14.19
C ALA A 348 16.27 -7.17 13.32
N GLY A 349 15.81 -5.98 13.73
CA GLY A 349 14.92 -5.13 12.94
C GLY A 349 15.51 -4.70 11.59
N ALA A 350 16.81 -4.36 11.53
CA ALA A 350 17.46 -4.01 10.26
C ALA A 350 17.47 -5.19 9.27
N VAL A 351 17.62 -6.42 9.78
CA VAL A 351 17.57 -7.63 8.95
C VAL A 351 16.18 -7.81 8.34
N ILE A 352 15.12 -7.58 9.11
CA ILE A 352 13.73 -7.66 8.62
C ILE A 352 13.49 -6.66 7.49
N GLU A 353 13.94 -5.41 7.64
CA GLU A 353 13.78 -4.39 6.60
C GLU A 353 14.59 -4.71 5.34
N ILE A 354 15.79 -5.28 5.48
CA ILE A 354 16.58 -5.76 4.33
C ILE A 354 15.85 -6.91 3.61
N LEU A 355 15.29 -7.85 4.37
CA LEU A 355 14.48 -8.94 3.81
C LEU A 355 13.23 -8.40 3.09
N ALA A 356 12.55 -7.41 3.67
CA ALA A 356 11.39 -6.76 3.09
C ALA A 356 11.73 -6.07 1.76
N LEU A 357 12.82 -5.30 1.71
CA LEU A 357 13.33 -4.67 0.48
C LEU A 357 13.63 -5.72 -0.59
N THR A 358 14.39 -6.73 -0.20
CA THR A 358 14.86 -7.80 -1.09
C THR A 358 13.69 -8.59 -1.67
N GLN A 359 12.72 -8.96 -0.84
CA GLN A 359 11.48 -9.64 -1.25
C GLN A 359 10.65 -8.77 -2.21
N THR A 360 10.50 -7.48 -1.88
CA THR A 360 9.71 -6.52 -2.66
C THR A 360 10.32 -6.33 -4.06
N VAL A 361 11.63 -6.11 -4.15
CA VAL A 361 12.35 -5.98 -5.43
C VAL A 361 12.16 -7.22 -6.30
N ALA A 362 12.37 -8.41 -5.74
CA ALA A 362 12.21 -9.65 -6.49
C ALA A 362 10.76 -9.89 -6.92
N GLN A 363 9.78 -9.53 -6.10
CA GLN A 363 8.37 -9.63 -6.47
C GLN A 363 8.03 -8.70 -7.63
N THR A 364 8.50 -7.45 -7.61
CA THR A 364 8.31 -6.53 -8.74
C THR A 364 8.88 -7.13 -10.02
N ILE A 365 10.09 -7.70 -9.96
CA ILE A 365 10.74 -8.34 -11.12
C ILE A 365 9.91 -9.52 -11.64
N LEU A 366 9.46 -10.41 -10.75
CA LEU A 366 8.56 -11.51 -11.10
C LEU A 366 7.27 -11.02 -11.77
N VAL A 367 6.68 -9.93 -11.27
CA VAL A 367 5.46 -9.36 -11.83
C VAL A 367 5.72 -8.81 -13.23
N LEU A 368 6.73 -7.95 -13.38
CA LEU A 368 7.09 -7.35 -14.67
C LEU A 368 7.38 -8.43 -15.72
N ASP A 369 8.16 -9.44 -15.38
CA ASP A 369 8.43 -10.55 -16.29
C ASP A 369 7.19 -11.41 -16.56
N GLY A 370 6.45 -11.78 -15.51
CA GLY A 370 5.29 -12.66 -15.59
C GLY A 370 4.16 -12.09 -16.45
N THR A 371 3.99 -10.76 -16.49
CA THR A 371 2.98 -10.09 -17.32
C THR A 371 3.18 -10.37 -18.82
N SER A 372 4.44 -10.54 -19.24
CA SER A 372 4.83 -10.79 -20.63
C SER A 372 4.74 -12.26 -21.07
N ARG A 373 4.69 -13.21 -20.14
CA ARG A 373 4.81 -14.64 -20.45
C ARG A 373 3.48 -15.31 -20.73
N ARG A 374 3.47 -16.22 -21.72
CA ARG A 374 2.27 -16.97 -22.13
C ARG A 374 2.63 -18.41 -22.48
N CYS A 375 1.76 -19.35 -22.15
CA CYS A 375 1.93 -20.75 -22.56
C CYS A 375 1.75 -20.90 -24.07
N LYS A 376 2.63 -21.67 -24.71
CA LYS A 376 2.50 -22.05 -26.13
C LYS A 376 2.12 -23.52 -26.31
N THR A 377 2.58 -24.41 -25.44
CA THR A 377 2.34 -25.85 -25.60
C THR A 377 1.12 -26.33 -24.81
N LYS A 378 0.49 -27.42 -25.29
CA LYS A 378 -0.57 -28.12 -24.53
C LYS A 378 -0.05 -28.69 -23.21
N SER A 379 1.23 -29.07 -23.16
CA SER A 379 1.92 -29.54 -21.95
C SER A 379 2.00 -28.44 -20.88
N ASP A 380 2.40 -27.22 -21.26
CA ASP A 380 2.45 -26.06 -20.36
C ASP A 380 1.05 -25.69 -19.83
N LYS A 381 0.02 -25.80 -20.67
CA LYS A 381 -1.38 -25.57 -20.27
C LYS A 381 -1.86 -26.61 -19.25
N LYS A 382 -1.40 -27.86 -19.35
CA LYS A 382 -1.73 -28.95 -18.40
C LYS A 382 -0.95 -28.81 -17.09
N ASN A 383 0.36 -28.60 -17.18
CA ASN A 383 1.28 -28.58 -16.02
C ASN A 383 1.23 -27.25 -15.24
N LYS A 384 0.82 -26.15 -15.90
CA LYS A 384 0.68 -24.80 -15.32
C LYS A 384 1.88 -24.41 -14.43
N PRO A 385 3.12 -24.34 -14.99
CA PRO A 385 4.33 -24.11 -14.20
C PRO A 385 4.26 -22.79 -13.42
N GLY A 386 4.43 -22.84 -12.10
CA GLY A 386 4.38 -21.65 -11.22
C GLY A 386 2.99 -21.30 -10.67
N ARG A 387 1.91 -21.94 -11.14
CA ARG A 387 0.52 -21.58 -10.76
C ARG A 387 0.26 -21.63 -9.26
N GLN A 388 0.76 -22.67 -8.59
CA GLN A 388 0.60 -22.83 -7.13
C GLN A 388 1.33 -21.71 -6.37
N LEU A 389 2.52 -21.32 -6.82
CA LEU A 389 3.32 -20.26 -6.19
C LEU A 389 2.69 -18.89 -6.40
N ILE A 390 2.18 -18.59 -7.61
CA ILE A 390 1.41 -17.37 -7.84
C ILE A 390 0.16 -17.34 -6.93
N THR A 391 -0.55 -18.46 -6.81
CA THR A 391 -1.75 -18.55 -5.95
C THR A 391 -1.39 -18.31 -4.48
N PHE A 392 -0.30 -18.91 -4.00
CA PHE A 392 0.24 -18.68 -2.66
C PHE A 392 0.59 -17.19 -2.46
N LEU A 393 1.34 -16.59 -3.39
CA LEU A 393 1.78 -15.20 -3.30
C LEU A 393 0.61 -14.20 -3.32
N ILE A 394 -0.48 -14.48 -4.04
CA ILE A 394 -1.70 -13.65 -4.01
C ILE A 394 -2.25 -13.56 -2.58
N VAL A 395 -2.35 -14.69 -1.87
CA VAL A 395 -2.88 -14.71 -0.50
C VAL A 395 -1.85 -14.19 0.51
N ALA A 396 -0.57 -14.55 0.35
CA ALA A 396 0.49 -14.08 1.24
C ALA A 396 0.72 -12.57 1.14
N ASN A 397 0.47 -11.94 -0.03
CA ASN A 397 0.47 -10.48 -0.13
C ASN A 397 -0.64 -9.82 0.70
N ALA A 398 -1.79 -10.48 0.90
CA ALA A 398 -2.82 -9.98 1.81
C ALA A 398 -2.34 -9.98 3.27
N ALA A 399 -1.55 -10.99 3.67
CA ALA A 399 -0.95 -11.06 5.00
C ALA A 399 0.12 -9.96 5.21
N MET A 400 1.03 -9.76 4.24
CA MET A 400 1.99 -8.66 4.28
C MET A 400 1.31 -7.28 4.23
N TRP A 401 0.20 -7.16 3.49
CA TRP A 401 -0.63 -5.96 3.48
C TRP A 401 -1.22 -5.66 4.86
N MET A 402 -1.72 -6.68 5.57
CA MET A 402 -2.23 -6.51 6.94
C MET A 402 -1.15 -6.02 7.92
N ILE A 403 0.08 -6.56 7.85
CA ILE A 403 1.20 -6.10 8.68
C ILE A 403 1.50 -4.62 8.39
N ASN A 404 1.57 -4.24 7.12
CA ASN A 404 1.83 -2.85 6.74
C ASN A 404 0.73 -1.90 7.23
N VAL A 405 -0.55 -2.30 7.14
CA VAL A 405 -1.68 -1.47 7.59
C VAL A 405 -1.76 -1.39 9.11
N MET A 406 -1.68 -2.53 9.80
CA MET A 406 -2.03 -2.61 11.22
C MET A 406 -0.86 -2.32 12.14
N GLN A 407 0.37 -2.59 11.70
CA GLN A 407 1.58 -2.36 12.49
C GLN A 407 2.41 -1.21 11.90
N LYS A 408 3.00 -1.39 10.73
CA LYS A 408 3.98 -0.41 10.20
C LYS A 408 3.37 0.95 9.85
N GLY A 409 2.07 0.99 9.57
CA GLY A 409 1.30 2.22 9.34
C GLY A 409 1.25 3.15 10.55
N HIS A 410 1.52 2.65 11.76
CA HIS A 410 1.45 3.44 12.99
C HIS A 410 2.85 3.65 13.56
N ALA A 411 3.30 4.91 13.58
CA ALA A 411 4.65 5.26 14.02
C ALA A 411 4.94 4.85 15.48
N GLN A 412 3.91 4.75 16.32
CA GLN A 412 3.99 4.37 17.74
C GLN A 412 4.56 2.97 17.99
N TYR A 413 4.37 2.03 17.05
CA TYR A 413 4.84 0.65 17.19
C TYR A 413 6.34 0.49 16.90
N SER A 414 7.06 1.59 16.73
CA SER A 414 8.51 1.62 16.52
C SER A 414 9.18 2.59 17.51
N PRO A 415 9.19 2.26 18.82
CA PRO A 415 9.70 3.15 19.86
C PRO A 415 11.17 3.52 19.67
N GLU A 416 11.98 2.61 19.14
CA GLU A 416 13.40 2.87 18.86
C GLU A 416 13.60 3.93 17.78
N HIS A 417 12.74 3.94 16.75
CA HIS A 417 12.79 4.97 15.71
C HIS A 417 12.29 6.32 16.23
N LEU A 418 11.28 6.32 17.11
CA LEU A 418 10.82 7.52 17.79
C LEU A 418 11.90 8.13 18.68
N LYS A 419 12.69 7.31 19.38
CA LYS A 419 13.84 7.77 20.19
C LYS A 419 14.95 8.36 19.32
N PHE A 420 15.27 7.73 18.19
CA PHE A 420 16.37 8.16 17.33
C PHE A 420 16.03 9.38 16.45
N PHE A 421 14.93 9.33 15.70
CA PHE A 421 14.53 10.40 14.78
C PHE A 421 13.72 11.51 15.46
N GLY A 422 13.11 11.21 16.61
CA GLY A 422 12.11 12.06 17.24
C GLY A 422 10.69 11.78 16.73
N VAL A 423 9.70 12.17 17.53
CA VAL A 423 8.27 11.94 17.26
C VAL A 423 7.82 12.56 15.94
N TRP A 424 8.18 13.81 15.69
CA TRP A 424 7.77 14.53 14.48
C TRP A 424 8.33 13.92 13.20
N PRO A 425 9.66 13.78 13.03
CA PRO A 425 10.22 13.28 11.77
C PRO A 425 9.80 11.83 11.46
N TRP A 426 9.81 10.93 12.45
CA TRP A 426 9.43 9.54 12.23
C TRP A 426 7.96 9.40 11.83
N THR A 427 7.06 10.13 12.50
CA THR A 427 5.63 10.09 12.15
C THR A 427 5.42 10.60 10.73
N VAL A 428 6.03 11.71 10.32
CA VAL A 428 5.92 12.21 8.93
C VAL A 428 6.45 11.18 7.91
N ILE A 429 7.61 10.56 8.18
CA ILE A 429 8.19 9.54 7.29
C ILE A 429 7.24 8.36 7.13
N THR A 430 6.71 7.85 8.24
CA THR A 430 5.78 6.71 8.26
C THR A 430 4.51 7.03 7.46
N HIS A 431 3.85 8.15 7.72
CA HIS A 431 2.59 8.49 7.07
C HIS A 431 2.76 8.81 5.57
N VAL A 432 3.88 9.39 5.14
CA VAL A 432 4.13 9.63 3.70
C VAL A 432 4.43 8.32 2.95
N SER A 433 5.17 7.41 3.58
CA SER A 433 5.68 6.20 2.93
C SER A 433 4.73 5.01 2.97
N MET A 434 4.02 4.82 4.08
CA MET A 434 3.17 3.64 4.31
C MET A 434 1.98 3.51 3.35
N PRO A 435 1.23 4.57 3.02
CA PRO A 435 0.15 4.46 2.05
C PRO A 435 0.64 3.98 0.68
N LEU A 436 1.80 4.46 0.21
CA LEU A 436 2.39 4.00 -1.04
C LEU A 436 2.82 2.53 -0.94
N ALA A 437 3.38 2.12 0.20
CA ALA A 437 3.73 0.73 0.48
C ALA A 437 2.52 -0.22 0.55
N ILE A 438 1.43 0.22 1.18
CA ILE A 438 0.15 -0.50 1.28
C ILE A 438 -0.48 -0.63 -0.11
N PHE A 439 -0.52 0.47 -0.87
CA PHE A 439 -0.95 0.47 -2.27
C PHE A 439 -0.11 -0.49 -3.14
N TYR A 440 1.21 -0.57 -2.95
CA TYR A 440 2.06 -1.54 -3.64
C TYR A 440 1.63 -2.98 -3.39
N ARG A 441 1.35 -3.37 -2.13
CA ARG A 441 0.91 -4.74 -1.79
C ARG A 441 -0.45 -5.06 -2.42
N PHE A 442 -1.36 -4.10 -2.42
CA PHE A 442 -2.65 -4.25 -3.08
C PHE A 442 -2.51 -4.41 -4.60
N HIS A 443 -1.79 -3.49 -5.26
CA HIS A 443 -1.65 -3.48 -6.72
C HIS A 443 -0.83 -4.67 -7.24
N SER A 444 0.24 -5.06 -6.54
CA SER A 444 1.01 -6.26 -6.89
C SER A 444 0.17 -7.54 -6.82
N THR A 445 -0.80 -7.61 -5.91
CA THR A 445 -1.78 -8.73 -5.83
C THR A 445 -2.66 -8.77 -7.08
N ILE A 446 -3.14 -7.62 -7.56
CA ILE A 446 -3.91 -7.52 -8.80
C ILE A 446 -3.06 -7.98 -9.99
N CYS A 447 -1.82 -7.50 -10.10
CA CYS A 447 -0.92 -7.91 -11.18
C CYS A 447 -0.64 -9.42 -11.15
N LEU A 448 -0.40 -10.01 -9.96
CA LEU A 448 -0.25 -11.46 -9.81
C LEU A 448 -1.50 -12.23 -10.21
N PHE A 449 -2.69 -11.71 -9.90
CA PHE A 449 -3.96 -12.30 -10.34
C PHE A 449 -4.14 -12.23 -11.86
N GLU A 450 -3.75 -11.14 -12.50
CA GLU A 450 -3.76 -11.01 -13.96
C GLU A 450 -2.80 -12.02 -14.62
N ILE A 451 -1.60 -12.20 -14.07
CA ILE A 451 -0.66 -13.25 -14.48
C ILE A 451 -1.31 -14.63 -14.32
N TRP A 452 -1.90 -14.91 -13.15
CA TRP A 452 -2.61 -16.15 -12.87
C TRP A 452 -3.70 -16.42 -13.91
N LYS A 453 -4.46 -15.41 -14.32
CA LYS A 453 -5.55 -15.52 -15.30
C LYS A 453 -5.06 -15.66 -16.74
N ALA A 454 -4.03 -14.92 -17.13
CA ALA A 454 -3.61 -14.76 -18.52
C ALA A 454 -2.53 -15.75 -18.98
N THR A 455 -1.59 -16.13 -18.11
CA THR A 455 -0.38 -16.86 -18.49
C THR A 455 -0.64 -18.24 -19.08
N TYR A 456 -1.73 -18.91 -18.68
CA TYR A 456 -2.02 -20.30 -19.09
C TYR A 456 -3.17 -20.41 -20.11
N LYS A 457 -3.56 -19.31 -20.73
CA LYS A 457 -4.49 -19.31 -21.87
C LYS A 457 -3.69 -19.39 -23.18
N ILE A 458 -3.92 -20.46 -23.95
CA ILE A 458 -3.38 -20.57 -25.31
C ILE A 458 -4.19 -19.63 -26.20
N LYS A 459 -3.54 -18.65 -26.86
CA LYS A 459 -4.17 -17.95 -27.98
C LYS A 459 -4.39 -18.97 -29.10
N THR A 460 -5.64 -19.35 -29.33
CA THR A 460 -6.02 -20.05 -30.56
C THR A 460 -5.78 -19.06 -31.70
N GLY A 461 -4.72 -19.28 -32.48
CA GLY A 461 -4.56 -18.59 -33.75
C GLY A 461 -5.72 -18.98 -34.66
N HIS A 462 -6.46 -17.98 -35.12
CA HIS A 462 -7.29 -18.12 -36.32
C HIS A 462 -6.42 -17.89 -37.54
#